data_AF-A0A2H5F148-F1
#
_entry.id   AF-A0A2H5F148-F1
#
_cell.length_a   1.000
_cell.length_b   1.000
_cell.length_c   1.000
_cell.angle_alpha   90.00
_cell.angle_beta   90.00
_cell.angle_gamma   90.00
#
_symmetry.space_group_name_H-M   'P 1'
#
loop_
_entity.id
_entity.type
_entity.pdbx_description
1 polymer ?
#
loop_
_entity_poly.entity_id
_entity_poly.type
_entity_poly.pdbx_seq_one_letter_code
_entity_poly.pdbx_strand_id
1 'polypeptide(L)'
;MVAGRQGGPPPLLREEKHMFRTIGRVHDRLSETGLWLGMGALAAIAAISFAATMSRYLLGAPIAWVPDWSGYLLAFSIFVTAPAVTRHGQHVAMDILASVFTAPWLLRLLSLGALLATFAILVTMSWIVWRSLLSALGAGTMTAAGYPVPRWWLLAVVFYGFASSALHVLRMLAFCPQKAGLPQPLVETERV
;
A
#
# COMPACT_ATOMS: atom_id res chain seq x y z
N MET A 1 -50.09 25.80 15.26
CA MET A 1 -49.78 25.11 14.00
C MET A 1 -48.45 25.63 13.44
N VAL A 2 -47.32 25.04 13.84
CA VAL A 2 -46.03 25.19 13.13
C VAL A 2 -45.34 23.83 13.22
N ALA A 3 -45.58 22.99 12.21
CA ALA A 3 -44.93 21.69 12.09
C ALA A 3 -43.62 21.88 11.30
N GLY A 4 -42.51 21.51 11.93
CA GLY A 4 -41.15 21.69 11.43
C GLY A 4 -40.91 20.99 10.09
N ARG A 5 -40.35 21.75 9.15
CA ARG A 5 -39.77 21.21 7.92
C ARG A 5 -38.51 20.43 8.27
N GLN A 6 -38.58 19.11 8.12
CA GLN A 6 -37.42 18.24 8.11
C GLN A 6 -36.60 18.51 6.83
N GLY A 7 -35.59 19.35 6.94
CA GLY A 7 -34.59 19.53 5.90
C GLY A 7 -33.61 18.36 5.92
N GLY A 8 -33.91 17.28 5.19
CA GLY A 8 -32.89 16.30 4.83
C GLY A 8 -31.75 16.99 4.06
N PRO A 9 -30.49 16.54 4.20
CA PRO A 9 -29.36 17.17 3.52
C PRO A 9 -29.60 17.19 2.00
N PRO A 10 -29.25 18.29 1.29
CA PRO A 10 -29.52 18.46 -0.13
C PRO A 10 -28.95 17.30 -0.96
N PRO A 11 -29.65 16.85 -2.02
CA PRO A 11 -29.34 15.63 -2.77
C PRO A 11 -27.90 15.59 -3.33
N LEU A 12 -27.32 16.76 -3.63
CA LEU A 12 -25.93 16.87 -4.10
C LEU A 12 -24.89 16.38 -3.08
N LEU A 13 -25.10 16.63 -1.77
CA LEU A 13 -24.18 16.18 -0.72
C LEU A 13 -24.21 14.66 -0.49
N ARG A 14 -25.27 13.98 -0.94
CA ARG A 14 -25.41 12.52 -0.84
C ARG A 14 -24.69 11.85 -2.00
N GLU A 15 -24.90 12.32 -3.23
CA GLU A 15 -24.24 11.83 -4.44
C GLU A 15 -22.71 11.92 -4.32
N GLU A 16 -22.16 13.05 -3.86
CA GLU A 16 -20.72 13.23 -3.66
C GLU A 16 -20.15 12.18 -2.69
N LYS A 17 -20.78 12.01 -1.52
CA LYS A 17 -20.32 11.03 -0.51
C LYS A 17 -20.37 9.59 -1.02
N HIS A 18 -21.35 9.24 -1.85
CA HIS A 18 -21.45 7.91 -2.47
C HIS A 18 -20.39 7.69 -3.56
N MET A 19 -20.07 8.72 -4.34
CA MET A 19 -19.03 8.68 -5.37
C MET A 19 -17.63 8.50 -4.75
N PHE A 20 -17.29 9.28 -3.70
CA PHE A 20 -16.03 9.12 -2.96
C PHE A 20 -15.89 7.73 -2.32
N ARG A 21 -17.00 7.13 -1.86
CA ARG A 21 -17.01 5.78 -1.28
C ARG A 21 -16.84 4.67 -2.31
N THR A 22 -17.22 4.93 -3.56
CA THR A 22 -17.14 3.96 -4.66
C THR A 22 -15.76 3.96 -5.28
N ILE A 23 -15.17 5.15 -5.53
CA ILE A 23 -13.75 5.30 -5.93
C ILE A 23 -12.84 4.61 -4.92
N GLY A 24 -13.12 4.80 -3.63
CA GLY A 24 -12.38 4.12 -2.58
C GLY A 24 -12.45 2.60 -2.65
N ARG A 25 -13.62 2.02 -2.92
CA ARG A 25 -13.77 0.55 -3.07
C ARG A 25 -13.04 -0.01 -4.27
N VAL A 26 -12.96 0.75 -5.37
CA VAL A 26 -12.19 0.35 -6.56
C VAL A 26 -10.69 0.35 -6.24
N HIS A 27 -10.20 1.35 -5.50
CA HIS A 27 -8.82 1.39 -5.02
C HIS A 27 -8.49 0.23 -4.08
N ASP A 28 -9.41 -0.11 -3.17
CA ASP A 28 -9.25 -1.23 -2.24
C ASP A 28 -9.19 -2.57 -2.98
N ARG A 29 -10.06 -2.76 -3.99
CA ARG A 29 -10.06 -3.95 -4.87
C ARG A 29 -8.79 -4.03 -5.72
N LEU A 30 -8.31 -2.91 -6.25
CA LEU A 30 -7.10 -2.86 -7.07
C LEU A 30 -5.86 -3.23 -6.24
N SER A 31 -5.79 -2.78 -4.99
CA SER A 31 -4.76 -3.19 -4.04
C SER A 31 -4.81 -4.68 -3.70
N GLU A 32 -6.01 -5.24 -3.48
CA GLU A 32 -6.17 -6.69 -3.22
C GLU A 32 -5.76 -7.54 -4.43
N THR A 33 -6.12 -7.12 -5.65
CA THR A 33 -5.63 -7.80 -6.86
C THR A 33 -4.11 -7.68 -7.02
N GLY A 34 -3.52 -6.56 -6.59
CA GLY A 34 -2.08 -6.37 -6.57
C GLY A 34 -1.36 -7.37 -5.67
N LEU A 35 -1.95 -7.76 -4.53
CA LEU A 35 -1.38 -8.79 -3.66
C LEU A 35 -1.26 -10.14 -4.36
N TRP A 36 -2.34 -10.60 -4.99
CA TRP A 36 -2.35 -11.85 -5.73
C TRP A 36 -1.33 -11.83 -6.87
N LEU A 37 -1.24 -10.70 -7.57
CA LEU A 37 -0.30 -10.51 -8.67
C LEU A 37 1.16 -10.54 -8.18
N GLY A 38 1.46 -9.91 -7.04
CA GLY A 38 2.79 -9.97 -6.42
C GLY A 38 3.15 -11.35 -5.89
N MET A 39 2.21 -12.06 -5.26
CA MET A 39 2.42 -13.46 -4.87
C MET A 39 2.74 -14.35 -6.10
N GLY A 40 2.02 -14.14 -7.21
CA GLY A 40 2.32 -14.81 -8.47
C GLY A 40 3.71 -14.47 -9.00
N ALA A 41 4.12 -13.20 -8.94
CA ALA A 41 5.46 -12.78 -9.33
C ALA A 41 6.56 -13.41 -8.45
N LEU A 42 6.37 -13.48 -7.14
CA LEU A 42 7.27 -14.17 -6.21
C LEU A 42 7.39 -15.67 -6.52
N ALA A 43 6.27 -16.35 -6.77
CA ALA A 43 6.25 -17.75 -7.18
C ALA A 43 7.00 -17.96 -8.51
N ALA A 44 6.81 -17.05 -9.47
CA ALA A 44 7.53 -17.07 -10.74
C ALA A 44 9.04 -16.89 -10.56
N ILE A 45 9.48 -15.98 -9.68
CA ILE A 45 10.91 -15.81 -9.35
C ILE A 45 11.48 -17.10 -8.80
N ALA A 46 10.79 -17.75 -7.85
CA ALA A 46 11.23 -19.01 -7.27
C ALA A 46 11.33 -20.11 -8.35
N ALA A 47 10.33 -20.23 -9.22
CA ALA A 47 10.31 -21.21 -10.30
C ALA A 47 11.44 -20.98 -11.33
N ILE A 48 11.64 -19.74 -11.78
CA ILE A 48 12.70 -19.38 -12.74
C ILE A 48 14.08 -19.59 -12.11
N SER A 49 14.26 -19.21 -10.84
CA SER A 49 15.52 -19.40 -10.12
C SER A 49 15.84 -20.88 -9.96
N PHE A 50 14.84 -21.70 -9.58
CA PHE A 50 14.98 -23.14 -9.51
C PHE A 50 15.36 -23.74 -10.87
N ALA A 51 14.66 -23.36 -11.95
CA ALA A 51 14.96 -23.81 -13.30
C ALA A 51 16.38 -23.41 -13.74
N ALA A 52 16.85 -22.21 -13.38
CA ALA A 52 18.21 -21.75 -13.67
C ALA A 52 19.28 -22.57 -12.94
N THR A 53 19.03 -22.88 -11.66
CA THR A 53 19.87 -23.77 -10.87
C THR A 53 19.91 -25.17 -11.49
N MET A 54 18.76 -25.73 -11.86
CA MET A 54 18.69 -27.05 -12.51
C MET A 54 19.41 -27.06 -13.85
N SER A 55 19.23 -26.04 -14.70
CA SER A 55 19.94 -25.91 -15.98
C SER A 55 21.45 -25.89 -15.79
N ARG A 56 21.94 -25.22 -14.74
CA ARG A 56 23.37 -25.15 -14.44
C ARG A 56 23.96 -26.51 -14.08
N TYR A 57 23.25 -27.32 -13.29
CA TYR A 57 23.76 -28.62 -12.84
C TYR A 57 23.49 -29.76 -13.83
N LEU A 58 22.36 -29.73 -14.55
CA LEU A 58 21.95 -30.82 -15.45
C LEU A 58 22.39 -30.60 -16.90
N LEU A 59 22.34 -29.35 -17.39
CA LEU A 59 22.61 -29.02 -18.79
C LEU A 59 24.00 -28.41 -18.98
N GLY A 60 24.71 -28.08 -17.88
CA GLY A 60 26.02 -27.42 -17.92
C GLY A 60 26.01 -26.00 -18.51
N ALA A 61 24.84 -25.50 -18.92
CA ALA A 61 24.65 -24.19 -19.53
C ALA A 61 23.94 -23.25 -18.55
N PRO A 62 24.62 -22.21 -18.03
CA PRO A 62 24.02 -21.24 -17.14
C PRO A 62 23.10 -20.28 -17.91
N ILE A 63 21.90 -20.05 -17.39
CA ILE A 63 20.93 -19.13 -17.99
C ILE A 63 21.26 -17.70 -17.54
N ALA A 64 21.93 -16.94 -18.40
CA ALA A 64 22.49 -15.63 -18.07
C ALA A 64 21.44 -14.52 -17.79
N TRP A 65 20.23 -14.64 -18.32
CA TRP A 65 19.19 -13.60 -18.18
C TRP A 65 18.39 -13.69 -16.87
N VAL A 66 18.46 -14.82 -16.16
CA VAL A 66 17.63 -15.07 -14.98
C VAL A 66 17.85 -14.05 -13.85
N PRO A 67 19.11 -13.67 -13.50
CA PRO A 67 19.34 -12.70 -12.44
C PRO A 67 18.66 -11.34 -12.70
N ASP A 68 18.74 -10.83 -13.93
CA ASP A 68 18.15 -9.54 -14.30
C ASP A 68 16.62 -9.57 -14.20
N TRP A 69 16.00 -10.60 -14.78
CA TRP A 69 14.54 -10.76 -14.74
C TRP A 69 14.00 -11.01 -13.34
N SER A 70 14.73 -11.77 -12.52
CA SER A 70 14.37 -11.98 -11.11
C SER A 70 14.34 -10.66 -10.33
N GLY A 71 15.30 -9.76 -10.58
CA GLY A 71 15.33 -8.43 -9.97
C GLY A 71 14.15 -7.56 -10.40
N TYR A 72 13.78 -7.59 -11.67
CA TYR A 72 12.63 -6.83 -12.18
C TYR A 72 11.30 -7.34 -11.63
N LEU A 73 11.11 -8.67 -11.60
CA LEU A 73 9.93 -9.29 -11.02
C LEU A 73 9.84 -9.03 -9.51
N LEU A 74 10.98 -9.02 -8.81
CA LEU A 74 11.02 -8.73 -7.38
C LEU A 74 10.58 -7.30 -7.12
N ALA A 75 11.15 -6.33 -7.85
CA ALA A 75 10.76 -4.93 -7.73
C ALA A 75 9.25 -4.76 -8.02
N PHE A 76 8.77 -5.38 -9.11
CA PHE A 76 7.36 -5.37 -9.46
C PHE A 76 6.48 -5.94 -8.33
N SER A 77 6.83 -7.11 -7.79
CA SER A 77 6.12 -7.74 -6.69
C SER A 77 6.04 -6.83 -5.47
N ILE A 78 7.17 -6.25 -5.05
CA ILE A 78 7.23 -5.40 -3.84
C ILE A 78 6.34 -4.17 -4.01
N PHE A 79 6.47 -3.44 -5.12
CA PHE A 79 5.76 -2.17 -5.28
C PHE A 79 4.28 -2.34 -5.62
N VAL A 80 3.88 -3.45 -6.26
CA VAL A 80 2.47 -3.78 -6.50
C VAL A 80 1.77 -4.26 -5.23
N THR A 81 2.49 -4.93 -4.32
CA THR A 81 1.94 -5.40 -3.02
C THR A 81 1.94 -4.31 -1.95
N ALA A 82 2.84 -3.32 -2.05
CA ALA A 82 3.01 -2.23 -1.08
C ALA A 82 1.70 -1.55 -0.60
N PRO A 83 0.71 -1.24 -1.46
CA PRO A 83 -0.50 -0.51 -1.04
C PRO A 83 -1.38 -1.34 -0.11
N ALA A 84 -1.54 -2.61 -0.43
CA ALA A 84 -2.35 -3.53 0.36
C ALA A 84 -1.67 -3.92 1.69
N VAL A 85 -0.34 -4.08 1.66
CA VAL A 85 0.48 -4.30 2.87
C VAL A 85 0.42 -3.07 3.77
N THR A 86 0.48 -1.86 3.20
CA THR A 86 0.34 -0.61 3.97
C THR A 86 -1.01 -0.57 4.69
N ARG A 87 -2.10 -0.95 4.02
CA ARG A 87 -3.44 -1.04 4.64
C ARG A 87 -3.47 -2.00 5.83
N HIS A 88 -2.93 -3.21 5.68
CA HIS A 88 -2.95 -4.23 6.74
C HIS A 88 -1.99 -3.89 7.88
N GLY A 89 -0.79 -3.38 7.56
CA GLY A 89 0.23 -3.02 8.53
C GLY A 89 -0.15 -1.84 9.42
N GLN A 90 -0.95 -0.90 8.93
CA GLN A 90 -1.47 0.21 9.74
C GLN A 90 -2.41 -0.29 10.85
N HIS A 91 -3.24 -1.32 10.60
CA HIS A 91 -4.07 -1.91 11.65
C HIS A 91 -3.23 -2.55 12.75
N VAL A 92 -2.20 -3.32 12.36
CA VAL A 92 -1.28 -3.97 13.31
C VAL A 92 -0.48 -2.96 14.13
N ALA A 93 0.00 -1.88 13.51
CA ALA A 93 0.76 -0.84 14.22
C ALA A 93 -0.08 -0.15 15.31
N MET A 94 -1.37 0.06 15.07
CA MET A 94 -2.29 0.65 16.04
C MET A 94 -2.57 -0.29 17.21
N ASP A 95 -2.73 -1.59 16.95
CA ASP A 95 -2.94 -2.59 18.00
C ASP A 95 -1.72 -2.71 18.94
N ILE A 96 -0.51 -2.67 18.39
CA ILE A 96 0.72 -2.66 19.19
C ILE A 96 0.78 -1.41 20.07
N LEU A 97 0.47 -0.23 19.53
CA LEU A 97 0.47 1.01 20.31
C LEU A 97 -0.54 0.95 21.46
N ALA A 98 -1.73 0.41 21.20
CA ALA A 98 -2.78 0.19 22.19
C ALA A 98 -2.40 -0.83 23.28
N SER A 99 -1.52 -1.80 22.97
CA SER A 99 -1.02 -2.75 23.95
C SER A 99 0.03 -2.16 24.91
N VAL A 100 0.75 -1.12 24.49
CA VAL A 100 1.86 -0.51 25.26
C VAL A 100 1.40 0.68 26.10
N PHE A 101 0.43 1.47 25.62
CA PHE A 101 -0.01 2.69 26.31
C PHE A 101 -1.48 2.60 26.74
N THR A 102 -1.76 2.87 28.02
CA THR A 102 -3.12 2.81 28.60
C THR A 102 -3.88 4.14 28.49
N ALA A 103 -3.19 5.25 28.24
CA ALA A 103 -3.79 6.58 28.20
C ALA A 103 -4.45 6.88 26.84
N PRO A 104 -5.77 7.07 26.75
CA PRO A 104 -6.50 7.16 25.48
C PRO A 104 -6.19 8.44 24.68
N TRP A 105 -5.78 9.52 25.33
CA TRP A 105 -5.42 10.77 24.65
C TRP A 105 -4.02 10.70 24.02
N LEU A 106 -3.07 10.07 24.72
CA LEU A 106 -1.70 9.90 24.24
C LEU A 106 -1.66 8.94 23.05
N LEU A 107 -2.41 7.83 23.14
CA LEU A 107 -2.60 6.90 22.02
C LEU A 107 -3.09 7.61 20.75
N ARG A 108 -4.07 8.51 20.87
CA ARG A 108 -4.61 9.25 19.72
C ARG A 108 -3.55 10.18 19.12
N LEU A 109 -2.83 10.92 19.96
CA LEU A 109 -1.78 11.83 19.48
C LEU A 109 -0.66 11.07 18.76
N LEU A 110 -0.24 9.95 19.34
CA LEU A 110 0.86 9.13 18.82
C LEU A 110 0.44 8.39 17.54
N SER A 111 -0.80 7.89 17.48
CA SER A 111 -1.39 7.29 16.28
C SER A 111 -1.50 8.30 15.13
N LEU A 112 -2.01 9.50 15.43
CA LEU A 112 -2.13 10.57 14.44
C LEU A 112 -0.74 11.02 13.95
N GLY A 113 0.22 11.17 14.87
CA GLY A 113 1.61 11.50 14.55
C GLY A 113 2.27 10.44 13.65
N ALA A 114 2.08 9.15 13.96
CA ALA A 114 2.60 8.04 13.16
C ALA A 114 1.98 8.01 11.75
N LEU A 115 0.67 8.22 11.63
CA LEU A 115 -0.01 8.34 10.34
C LEU A 115 0.50 9.52 9.52
N LEU A 116 0.65 10.69 10.16
CA LEU A 116 1.13 11.90 9.50
C LEU A 116 2.59 11.75 9.03
N ALA A 117 3.44 11.17 9.88
CA ALA A 117 4.83 10.87 9.54
C ALA A 117 4.91 9.87 8.37
N THR A 118 4.12 8.80 8.41
CA THR A 118 4.03 7.82 7.31
C THR A 118 3.60 8.50 6.01
N PHE A 119 2.57 9.35 6.06
CA PHE A 119 2.12 10.12 4.90
C PHE A 119 3.22 11.03 4.34
N ALA A 120 3.90 11.79 5.20
CA ALA A 120 4.98 12.69 4.80
C ALA A 120 6.13 11.93 4.12
N ILE A 121 6.52 10.76 4.67
CA ILE A 121 7.56 9.90 4.08
C ILE A 121 7.12 9.41 2.70
N LEU A 122 5.90 8.88 2.57
CA LEU A 122 5.38 8.36 1.30
C LEU A 122 5.30 9.43 0.21
N VAL A 123 4.84 10.64 0.56
CA VAL A 123 4.79 11.78 -0.38
C VAL A 123 6.20 12.21 -0.80
N THR A 124 7.13 12.30 0.15
CA THR A 124 8.52 12.68 -0.14
C THR A 124 9.18 11.65 -1.04
N MET A 125 8.99 10.35 -0.78
CA MET A 125 9.50 9.27 -1.63
C MET A 125 8.88 9.31 -3.02
N SER A 126 7.56 9.50 -3.11
CA SER A 126 6.86 9.64 -4.40
C SER A 126 7.40 10.81 -5.21
N TRP A 127 7.70 11.95 -4.57
CA TRP A 127 8.29 13.12 -5.22
C TRP A 127 9.70 12.87 -5.73
N ILE A 128 10.55 12.21 -4.93
CA ILE A 128 11.92 11.86 -5.34
C ILE A 128 11.87 10.92 -6.55
N VAL A 129 11.04 9.87 -6.49
CA VAL A 129 10.90 8.89 -7.59
C VAL A 129 10.36 9.56 -8.85
N TRP A 130 9.42 10.50 -8.72
CA TRP A 130 8.91 11.27 -9.85
C TRP A 130 10.01 12.07 -10.56
N ARG A 131 10.87 12.76 -9.79
CA ARG A 131 12.04 13.47 -10.34
C ARG A 131 13.00 12.51 -11.03
N SER A 132 13.25 11.34 -10.44
CA SER A 132 14.07 10.30 -11.05
C SER A 132 13.45 9.74 -12.33
N LEU A 133 12.13 9.62 -12.41
CA LEU A 133 11.41 9.18 -13.60
C LEU A 133 11.55 10.18 -14.75
N LEU A 134 11.34 11.47 -14.48
CA LEU A 134 11.52 12.54 -15.46
C LEU A 134 12.96 12.61 -15.97
N SER A 135 13.94 12.49 -15.05
CA SER A 135 15.36 12.44 -15.43
C SER A 135 15.67 11.22 -16.30
N ALA A 136 15.14 10.05 -15.96
CA ALA A 136 15.33 8.81 -16.72
C ALA A 136 14.69 8.87 -18.13
N LEU A 137 13.53 9.54 -18.26
CA LEU A 137 12.87 9.78 -19.54
C LEU A 137 13.67 10.73 -20.44
N GLY A 138 14.20 11.83 -19.87
CA GLY A 138 14.99 12.80 -20.62
C GLY A 138 16.38 12.30 -21.04
N ALA A 139 17.01 11.46 -20.21
CA ALA A 139 18.34 10.92 -20.47
C ALA A 139 18.35 9.59 -21.24
N GLY A 140 17.18 8.97 -21.48
CA GLY A 140 17.07 7.69 -22.19
C GLY A 140 17.85 6.54 -21.51
N THR A 141 18.09 6.63 -20.19
CA THR A 141 18.99 5.71 -19.51
C THR A 141 18.45 4.28 -19.48
N MET A 142 19.30 3.33 -19.88
CA MET A 142 19.07 1.90 -19.76
C MET A 142 19.55 1.39 -18.40
N THR A 143 18.96 0.30 -17.90
CA THR A 143 19.50 -0.37 -16.71
C THR A 143 20.84 -1.04 -17.04
N ALA A 144 21.79 -1.01 -16.10
CA ALA A 144 23.08 -1.68 -16.22
C ALA A 144 22.92 -3.19 -15.96
N ALA A 145 22.30 -3.89 -16.92
CA ALA A 145 21.95 -5.30 -16.87
C ALA A 145 22.36 -6.00 -18.18
N GLY A 146 22.50 -7.32 -18.17
CA GLY A 146 22.79 -8.11 -19.37
C GLY A 146 21.65 -8.04 -20.40
N TYR A 147 20.41 -7.89 -19.91
CA TYR A 147 19.24 -7.53 -20.71
C TYR A 147 18.66 -6.18 -20.25
N PRO A 148 19.07 -5.05 -20.85
CA PRO A 148 18.68 -3.73 -20.39
C PRO A 148 17.20 -3.45 -20.66
N VAL A 149 16.44 -3.28 -19.59
CA VAL A 149 15.06 -2.76 -19.63
C VAL A 149 15.08 -1.24 -19.44
N PRO A 150 14.21 -0.47 -20.12
CA PRO A 150 14.15 0.97 -19.92
C PRO A 150 13.86 1.33 -18.46
N ARG A 151 14.71 2.18 -17.87
CA ARG A 151 14.65 2.51 -16.44
C ARG A 151 13.32 3.16 -16.03
N TRP A 152 12.67 3.86 -16.96
CA TRP A 152 11.38 4.51 -16.73
C TRP A 152 10.26 3.51 -16.42
N TRP A 153 10.31 2.30 -16.97
CA TRP A 153 9.29 1.26 -16.71
C TRP A 153 9.29 0.84 -15.24
N LEU A 154 10.48 0.58 -14.69
CA LEU A 154 10.64 0.21 -13.29
C LEU A 154 10.26 1.37 -12.35
N LEU A 155 10.71 2.57 -12.68
CA LEU A 155 10.39 3.78 -11.90
C LEU A 155 8.89 4.10 -11.92
N ALA A 156 8.17 3.82 -13.00
CA ALA A 156 6.72 4.00 -13.07
C ALA A 156 5.98 3.05 -12.11
N VAL A 157 6.39 1.78 -12.03
CA VAL A 157 5.82 0.82 -11.07
C VAL A 157 6.11 1.24 -9.63
N VAL A 158 7.34 1.70 -9.36
CA VAL A 158 7.74 2.21 -8.05
C VAL A 158 6.90 3.43 -7.65
N PHE A 159 6.75 4.39 -8.56
CA PHE A 159 5.93 5.58 -8.35
C PHE A 159 4.48 5.20 -8.07
N TYR A 160 3.92 4.26 -8.85
CA TYR A 160 2.58 3.75 -8.62
C TYR A 160 2.41 3.16 -7.21
N GLY A 161 3.36 2.36 -6.74
CA GLY A 161 3.33 1.79 -5.39
C GLY A 161 3.32 2.85 -4.28
N PHE A 162 4.21 3.86 -4.37
CA PHE A 162 4.24 4.93 -3.37
C PHE A 162 3.02 5.85 -3.43
N ALA A 163 2.57 6.23 -4.62
CA ALA A 163 1.40 7.09 -4.80
C ALA A 163 0.11 6.42 -4.30
N SER A 164 -0.07 5.14 -4.61
CA SER A 164 -1.26 4.38 -4.18
C SER A 164 -1.26 4.09 -2.67
N SER A 165 -0.09 3.88 -2.05
CA SER A 165 0.06 3.84 -0.59
C SER A 165 -0.23 5.19 0.07
N ALA A 166 0.26 6.30 -0.49
CA ALA A 166 -0.01 7.64 0.03
C ALA A 166 -1.51 7.96 0.02
N LEU A 167 -2.22 7.58 -1.05
CA LEU A 167 -3.68 7.68 -1.15
C LEU A 167 -4.41 6.86 -0.07
N HIS A 168 -3.91 5.67 0.26
CA HIS A 168 -4.47 4.85 1.34
C HIS A 168 -4.36 5.55 2.71
N VAL A 169 -3.18 6.11 3.01
CA VAL A 169 -2.96 6.83 4.28
C VAL A 169 -3.79 8.11 4.34
N LEU A 170 -3.88 8.86 3.25
CA LEU A 170 -4.72 10.05 3.16
C LEU A 170 -6.19 9.72 3.43
N ARG A 171 -6.69 8.61 2.87
CA ARG A 171 -8.06 8.15 3.10
C ARG A 171 -8.29 7.75 4.55
N MET A 172 -7.33 7.08 5.19
CA MET A 172 -7.44 6.77 6.63
C MET A 172 -7.50 8.05 7.48
N LEU A 173 -6.67 9.05 7.17
CA LEU A 173 -6.71 10.36 7.84
C LEU A 173 -8.06 11.06 7.65
N ALA A 174 -8.65 10.98 6.45
CA ALA A 174 -9.92 11.64 6.13
C ALA A 174 -11.15 10.94 6.73
N PHE A 175 -11.14 9.61 6.86
CA PHE A 175 -12.31 8.81 7.25
C PHE A 175 -12.25 8.22 8.66
N CYS A 176 -11.12 8.33 9.39
CA CYS A 176 -10.99 7.79 10.73
C CYS A 176 -10.41 8.80 11.74
N PRO A 177 -11.22 9.74 12.24
CA PRO A 177 -11.23 10.00 13.66
C PRO A 177 -12.22 8.99 14.30
N GLN A 178 -11.81 8.33 15.39
CA GLN A 178 -12.74 7.91 16.45
C GLN A 178 -13.51 6.58 16.29
N LYS A 179 -12.82 5.44 16.43
CA LYS A 179 -13.35 4.23 17.10
C LYS A 179 -12.25 3.44 17.83
N ALA A 180 -11.41 4.11 18.62
CA ALA A 180 -10.50 3.45 19.55
C ALA A 180 -10.70 4.09 20.93
N GLY A 181 -11.40 3.39 21.82
CA GLY A 181 -11.71 3.88 23.16
C GLY A 181 -13.15 3.65 23.63
N LEU A 182 -13.80 2.56 23.23
CA LEU A 182 -14.82 1.98 24.11
C LEU A 182 -14.12 0.85 24.87
N PRO A 183 -13.86 0.99 26.19
CA PRO A 183 -13.60 -0.17 27.01
C PRO A 183 -14.73 -1.16 26.74
N GLN A 184 -14.37 -2.40 26.39
CA GLN A 184 -15.38 -3.45 26.34
C GLN A 184 -16.07 -3.45 27.70
N PRO A 185 -17.42 -3.44 27.77
CA PRO A 185 -18.09 -3.64 29.03
C PRO A 185 -17.49 -4.91 29.61
N LEU A 186 -16.93 -4.79 30.81
CA LEU A 186 -16.38 -5.89 31.57
C LEU A 186 -17.39 -7.03 31.42
N VAL A 187 -16.93 -8.17 30.89
CA VAL A 187 -17.68 -9.41 30.96
C VAL A 187 -17.92 -9.60 32.45
N GLU A 188 -19.10 -9.17 32.88
CA GLU A 188 -19.64 -9.40 34.19
C GLU A 188 -19.67 -10.91 34.29
N THR A 189 -18.63 -11.42 34.94
CA THR A 189 -18.50 -12.83 35.25
C THR A 189 -19.55 -13.03 36.32
N GLU A 190 -20.80 -13.21 35.86
CA GLU A 190 -21.93 -13.55 36.67
C GLU A 190 -21.49 -14.72 37.53
N ARG A 191 -21.51 -14.47 38.83
CA ARG A 191 -21.47 -15.50 39.84
C ARG A 191 -22.70 -16.39 39.62
N VAL A 192 -22.46 -17.65 39.30
CA VAL A 192 -23.32 -18.78 39.69
C VAL A 192 -22.41 -19.93 40.07
#